data_AF-A0A9P0L9B5-F1
#
_entry.id   AF-A0A9P0L9B5-F1
#
_cell.length_a   1.000
_cell.length_b   1.000
_cell.length_c   1.000
_cell.angle_alpha   90.00
_cell.angle_beta   90.00
_cell.angle_gamma   90.00
#
_symmetry.space_group_name_H-M   'P 1'
#
loop_
_entity.id
_entity.type
_entity.pdbx_description
1 polymer ?
#
loop_
_entity_poly.entity_id
_entity_poly.type
_entity_poly.pdbx_seq_one_letter_code
_entity_poly.pdbx_strand_id
1 'polypeptide(L)' 'MPTKTIWICTKYRKTGCKARVTTSKNMAVISNDHNHQPNCAAEFIATLPFQTVKVFQKRDRDLVPLD' A
#
# COMPACT_ATOMS: atom_id res chain seq x y z
N MET A 1 21.70 -3.27 -1.43
CA MET A 1 20.30 -3.72 -1.22
C MET A 1 19.38 -2.53 -1.48
N PRO A 2 18.32 -2.65 -2.28
CA PRO A 2 17.39 -1.54 -2.48
C PRO A 2 16.77 -1.11 -1.15
N THR A 3 16.66 0.19 -0.90
CA THR A 3 15.92 0.70 0.26
C THR A 3 14.45 0.30 0.15
N LYS A 4 13.85 -0.04 1.29
CA LYS A 4 12.45 -0.41 1.41
C LYS A 4 11.78 0.56 2.36
N THR A 5 10.61 1.05 1.99
CA THR A 5 9.76 1.87 2.87
C THR A 5 8.51 1.07 3.21
N ILE A 6 8.19 0.99 4.50
CA ILE A 6 7.00 0.29 4.99
C ILE A 6 5.96 1.34 5.40
N TRP A 7 4.82 1.30 4.74
CA TRP A 7 3.67 2.15 4.99
C TRP A 7 2.63 1.35 5.76
N ILE A 8 2.11 1.93 6.84
CA ILE A 8 1.05 1.35 7.65
C ILE A 8 -0.24 2.11 7.43
N CYS A 9 -1.38 1.42 7.52
CA CYS A 9 -2.67 2.08 7.46
C CYS A 9 -2.80 3.15 8.57
N THR A 10 -3.24 4.36 8.21
CA THR A 10 -3.45 5.48 9.15
C THR A 10 -4.52 5.18 10.20
N LYS A 11 -5.45 4.25 9.92
CA LYS A 11 -6.48 3.79 10.86
C LYS A 11 -6.00 2.66 11.79
N TYR A 12 -4.74 2.20 11.69
CA TYR A 12 -4.19 1.14 12.55
C TYR A 12 -4.52 1.35 14.04
N ARG A 13 -4.28 2.56 14.55
CA ARG A 13 -4.54 2.90 15.97
C ARG A 13 -6.01 2.94 16.35
N LYS A 14 -6.92 3.21 15.40
CA LYS A 14 -8.37 3.38 15.66
C LYS A 14 -9.17 2.10 15.43
N THR A 15 -8.82 1.30 14.42
CA THR A 15 -9.60 0.10 14.01
C THR A 15 -8.81 -1.19 14.11
N GLY A 16 -7.53 -1.14 14.52
CA GLY A 16 -6.65 -2.31 14.50
C GLY A 16 -6.30 -2.80 13.10
N CYS A 17 -6.48 -1.98 12.05
CA CYS A 17 -6.23 -2.35 10.66
C CYS A 17 -4.79 -2.76 10.41
N LYS A 18 -4.56 -4.00 9.95
CA LYS A 18 -3.22 -4.56 9.73
C LYS A 18 -2.72 -4.43 8.27
N ALA A 19 -3.45 -3.72 7.42
CA ALA A 19 -3.06 -3.45 6.04
C ALA A 19 -1.74 -2.65 5.99
N ARG A 20 -0.83 -3.08 5.12
CA ARG A 20 0.48 -2.45 4.90
C ARG A 20 0.84 -2.45 3.43
N VAL A 21 1.63 -1.44 3.03
CA VAL A 21 2.28 -1.38 1.71
C VAL A 21 3.78 -1.31 1.92
N THR A 22 4.55 -2.14 1.22
CA THR A 22 6.01 -2.00 1.16
C THR A 22 6.40 -1.50 -0.21
N THR A 23 7.05 -0.34 -0.29
CA THR A 23 7.56 0.20 -1.55
C THR A 23 9.07 -0.02 -1.67
N SER A 24 9.52 -0.34 -2.88
CA SER A 24 10.94 -0.43 -3.20
C SER A 24 11.14 -0.27 -4.71
N LYS A 25 12.02 0.65 -5.11
CA LYS A 25 12.20 1.04 -6.52
C LYS A 25 10.85 1.35 -7.19
N ASN A 26 10.47 0.60 -8.21
CA ASN A 26 9.25 0.74 -9.01
C ASN A 26 8.16 -0.27 -8.61
N MET A 27 8.18 -0.77 -7.38
CA MET A 27 7.27 -1.80 -6.90
C MET A 27 6.59 -1.37 -5.59
N ALA A 28 5.30 -1.68 -5.50
CA ALA A 28 4.52 -1.63 -4.27
C ALA A 28 3.97 -3.03 -3.96
N VAL A 29 4.22 -3.54 -2.76
CA VAL A 29 3.69 -4.83 -2.29
C VAL A 29 2.66 -4.56 -1.21
N ILE A 30 1.40 -4.90 -1.49
CA ILE A 30 0.30 -4.82 -0.54
C ILE A 30 0.27 -6.11 0.29
N SER A 31 0.08 -5.97 1.59
CA SER A 31 -0.11 -7.08 2.52
C SER A 31 -1.28 -6.79 3.45
N ASN A 32 -2.15 -7.79 3.60
CA ASN A 32 -3.41 -7.78 4.34
C ASN A 32 -4.45 -6.81 3.77
N ASP A 33 -5.73 -7.19 3.92
CA ASP A 33 -6.85 -6.37 3.51
C ASP A 33 -7.23 -5.33 4.59
N HIS A 34 -7.88 -4.26 4.16
CA HIS A 34 -8.42 -3.24 5.06
C HIS A 34 -9.66 -3.77 5.79
N ASN A 35 -9.81 -3.39 7.07
CA ASN A 35 -10.96 -3.76 7.90
C ASN A 35 -11.94 -2.60 8.14
N HIS A 36 -11.86 -1.56 7.32
CA HIS A 36 -12.65 -0.35 7.43
C HIS A 36 -12.88 0.23 6.03
N GLN A 37 -13.87 1.12 5.92
CA GLN A 37 -14.15 1.81 4.67
C GLN A 37 -12.99 2.75 4.27
N PRO A 38 -12.75 2.96 2.96
CA PRO A 38 -11.76 3.91 2.48
C PRO A 38 -12.01 5.34 3.00
N ASN A 39 -10.93 6.10 3.17
CA ASN A 39 -11.07 7.53 3.39
C ASN A 39 -11.28 8.22 2.04
N CYS A 40 -12.54 8.45 1.66
CA CYS A 40 -12.88 9.08 0.38
C CYS A 40 -12.70 10.61 0.37
N ALA A 41 -11.94 11.18 1.31
CA ALA A 41 -11.59 12.60 1.24
C ALA A 41 -10.81 12.84 -0.05
N ALA A 42 -11.43 13.55 -0.99
CA ALA A 42 -10.84 13.88 -2.28
C ALA A 42 -9.72 14.92 -2.07
N GLU A 43 -8.57 14.47 -1.59
CA GLU A 43 -7.37 15.29 -1.66
C GLU A 43 -6.97 15.43 -3.13
N PHE A 44 -6.37 16.57 -3.47
CA PHE A 44 -5.94 16.91 -4.83
C PHE A 44 -4.66 16.14 -5.19
N ILE A 45 -4.74 14.80 -5.24
CA ILE A 45 -3.57 13.93 -5.46
C ILE A 45 -3.03 14.07 -6.89
N ALA A 46 -3.85 14.55 -7.83
CA ALA A 46 -3.52 14.69 -9.24
C ALA A 46 -2.38 15.69 -9.55
N THR A 47 -2.11 16.63 -8.63
CA THR A 47 -1.05 17.65 -8.81
C THR A 47 0.24 17.30 -8.09
N LEU A 48 0.26 16.24 -7.28
CA LEU A 48 1.45 15.83 -6.55
C LEU A 48 2.43 15.10 -7.48
N PRO A 49 3.75 15.26 -7.28
CA PRO A 49 4.73 14.42 -7.96
C PRO A 49 4.45 12.94 -7.70
N PHE A 50 4.40 12.15 -8.76
CA PHE A 50 4.12 10.72 -8.68
C PHE A 50 5.12 9.92 -9.51
N GLN A 51 5.18 8.62 -9.22
CA GLN A 51 5.90 7.63 -10.01
C GLN A 51 4.97 6.46 -10.28
N THR A 52 4.95 5.97 -11.52
CA THR A 52 4.23 4.75 -11.87
C THR A 52 4.97 3.54 -11.29
N VAL A 53 4.24 2.70 -10.55
CA VAL A 53 4.77 1.49 -9.91
C VAL A 53 3.94 0.27 -10.27
N LYS A 54 4.57 -0.91 -10.23
CA LYS A 54 3.87 -2.19 -10.32
C LYS A 54 3.39 -2.61 -8.95
N VAL A 55 2.12 -2.95 -8.83
CA VAL A 55 1.51 -3.35 -7.56
C VAL A 55 1.38 -4.87 -7.50
N PHE A 56 1.78 -5.45 -6.37
CA PHE A 56 1.72 -6.88 -6.10
C PHE A 56 0.96 -7.12 -4.81
N GLN A 57 0.24 -8.24 -4.71
CA GLN A 57 -0.33 -8.70 -3.46
C GLN A 57 0.50 -9.84 -2.90
N LYS A 58 0.84 -9.74 -1.62
CA LYS A 58 1.51 -10.81 -0.89
C LYS A 58 0.47 -11.82 -0.42
N ARG A 59 0.35 -12.97 -1.09
CA ARG A 59 -0.43 -14.14 -0.64
C ARG A 59 0.54 -15.29 -0.42
N ASP A 60 0.44 -15.99 0.71
CA ASP A 60 1.30 -17.12 1.14
C ASP A 60 2.63 -17.30 0.36
N ARG A 61 3.70 -16.66 0.87
CA ARG A 61 5.09 -16.61 0.36
C ARG A 61 5.31 -16.09 -1.07
N ASP A 62 4.29 -16.00 -1.90
CA ASP A 62 4.41 -15.57 -3.29
C ASP A 62 3.97 -14.11 -3.50
N LEU A 63 4.58 -13.45 -4.49
CA LEU A 63 4.21 -12.11 -4.96
C LEU A 63 3.46 -12.26 -6.29
N VAL A 64 2.15 -12.01 -6.26
CA VAL A 64 1.30 -12.09 -7.46
C VAL A 64 0.98 -10.66 -7.92
N PRO A 65 1.09 -10.33 -9.22
CA PRO A 65 0.60 -9.05 -9.74
C PRO A 65 -0.86 -8.82 -9.36
N LEU A 66 -1.22 -7.56 -9.10
CA LEU A 66 -2.62 -7.17 -9.05
C LEU A 66 -3.07 -6.82 -10.47
N ASP A 67 -4.10 -7.52 -10.95
CA ASP A 67 -4.76 -7.29 -12.24
C ASP A 67 -5.55 -5.97 -12.25
#